data_AF-A0A2D6LUM2-F1
#
_entry.id   AF-A0A2D6LUM2-F1
#
_cell.length_a   1.000
_cell.length_b   1.000
_cell.length_c   1.000
_cell.angle_alpha   90.00
_cell.angle_beta   90.00
_cell.angle_gamma   90.00
#
_symmetry.space_group_name_H-M   'P 1'
#
loop_
_entity.id
_entity.type
_entity.pdbx_description
1 polymer ?
#
loop_
_entity_poly.entity_id
_entity_poly.type
_entity_poly.pdbx_seq_one_letter_code
_entity_poly.pdbx_strand_id
1 'polypeptide(L)'
;MEVIKMGNMPIKTWKSGNISGALWFNEREIKEGVKVGFKTVTLRRSWKDKQDVWRDETINIRRQDLPKILTIVNQMMNELYLVEKEEENE
;
A
#
# COMPACT_ATOMS: atom_id res chain seq x y z
N MET A 1 24.94 17.70 -21.27
CA MET A 1 23.55 17.65 -20.78
C MET A 1 23.56 16.88 -19.48
N GLU A 2 23.34 17.55 -18.36
CA GLU A 2 23.17 16.88 -17.07
C GLU A 2 21.84 16.15 -17.09
N VAL A 3 21.89 14.82 -16.92
CA VAL A 3 20.68 14.02 -16.75
C VAL A 3 20.21 14.24 -15.32
N ILE A 4 19.23 15.15 -15.14
CA ILE A 4 18.54 15.30 -13.86
C ILE A 4 17.88 13.95 -13.56
N LYS A 5 18.47 13.20 -12.62
CA LYS A 5 17.91 11.96 -12.10
C LYS A 5 16.61 12.35 -11.38
N MET A 6 15.48 12.36 -12.09
CA MET A 6 14.17 12.50 -11.47
C MET A 6 14.13 11.47 -10.35
N GLY A 7 13.99 11.95 -9.10
CA GLY A 7 13.90 11.09 -7.93
C GLY A 7 12.85 10.02 -8.17
N ASN A 8 13.03 8.85 -7.57
CA ASN A 8 12.17 7.69 -7.74
C ASN A 8 10.75 8.06 -7.26
N MET A 9 9.94 8.67 -8.13
CA MET A 9 8.60 9.17 -7.79
C MET A 9 7.59 8.05 -8.02
N PRO A 10 6.52 8.00 -7.21
CA PRO A 10 5.44 7.07 -7.49
C PRO A 10 4.80 7.43 -8.82
N ILE A 11 4.51 6.41 -9.64
CA ILE A 11 3.77 6.52 -10.91
C ILE A 11 2.39 7.11 -10.63
N LYS A 12 1.76 6.66 -9.54
CA LYS A 12 0.41 7.08 -9.16
C LYS A 12 0.21 6.91 -7.65
N THR A 13 -0.59 7.78 -7.06
CA THR A 13 -0.96 7.73 -5.64
C THR A 13 -2.47 7.81 -5.46
N TRP A 14 -2.96 7.21 -4.39
CA TRP A 14 -4.35 7.26 -3.93
C TRP A 14 -4.37 7.58 -2.43
N LYS A 15 -5.43 8.24 -1.95
CA LYS A 15 -5.59 8.59 -0.54
C LYS A 15 -7.05 8.45 -0.11
N SER A 16 -7.27 7.90 1.08
CA SER A 16 -8.55 7.89 1.77
C SER A 16 -8.30 8.17 3.25
N GLY A 17 -8.62 9.39 3.68
CA GLY A 17 -8.33 9.85 5.04
C GLY A 17 -6.84 9.72 5.39
N ASN A 18 -6.56 8.96 6.45
CA ASN A 18 -5.21 8.73 6.95
C ASN A 18 -4.49 7.54 6.31
N ILE A 19 -5.15 6.83 5.38
CA ILE A 19 -4.59 5.74 4.57
C ILE A 19 -4.23 6.26 3.17
N SER A 20 -3.10 5.81 2.63
CA SER A 20 -2.65 6.15 1.28
C SER A 20 -2.00 4.96 0.59
N GLY A 21 -2.17 4.88 -0.73
CA GLY A 21 -1.55 3.88 -1.59
C GLY A 21 -0.67 4.54 -2.64
N ALA A 22 0.43 3.91 -3.02
CA ALA A 22 1.26 4.39 -4.13
C ALA A 22 1.77 3.25 -5.00
N LEU A 23 1.81 3.47 -6.32
CA LEU A 23 2.35 2.56 -7.33
C LEU A 23 3.72 3.08 -7.76
N TRP A 24 4.71 2.20 -7.76
CA TRP A 24 6.10 2.52 -8.08
C TRP A 24 6.57 1.74 -9.30
N PHE A 25 7.48 2.34 -10.08
CA PHE A 25 8.28 1.62 -11.06
C PHE A 25 9.70 1.56 -10.52
N ASN A 26 10.25 0.35 -10.42
CA ASN A 26 11.61 0.13 -9.96
C ASN A 26 12.37 -0.60 -11.05
N GLU A 27 13.67 -0.33 -11.13
CA GLU A 27 14.58 -1.05 -12.00
C GLU A 27 15.59 -1.79 -11.12
N ARG A 28 15.87 -3.05 -11.46
CA ARG A 28 16.95 -3.82 -10.86
C ARG A 28 17.88 -4.31 -11.94
N GLU A 29 19.18 -4.09 -11.74
CA GLU A 29 20.21 -4.70 -12.57
C GLU A 29 20.42 -6.15 -12.12
N ILE A 30 20.38 -7.08 -13.07
CA ILE A 30 20.47 -8.53 -12.78
C ILE A 30 21.85 -9.08 -13.17
N LYS A 31 22.42 -8.60 -14.28
CA LYS A 31 23.78 -8.88 -14.77
C LYS A 31 24.25 -7.69 -15.59
N GLU A 32 25.57 -7.50 -15.74
CA GLU A 32 26.23 -6.38 -16.44
C GLU A 32 25.38 -5.81 -17.59
N GLY A 33 24.78 -4.63 -17.34
CA GLY A 33 24.02 -3.87 -18.33
C GLY A 33 22.57 -4.30 -18.56
N VAL A 34 22.12 -5.44 -18.03
CA VAL A 34 20.72 -5.91 -18.15
C VAL A 34 19.90 -5.41 -16.96
N LYS A 35 19.07 -4.40 -17.22
CA LYS A 35 18.07 -3.88 -16.28
C LYS A 35 16.72 -4.53 -16.50
N VAL A 36 16.09 -4.95 -15.41
CA VAL A 36 14.70 -5.42 -15.41
C VAL A 36 13.85 -4.46 -14.59
N GLY A 37 12.82 -3.91 -15.25
CA GLY A 37 11.81 -3.08 -14.62
C GLY A 37 10.70 -3.91 -13.98
N PHE A 38 10.29 -3.55 -12.76
CA PHE A 38 9.17 -4.16 -12.07
C PHE A 38 8.36 -3.10 -11.32
N LYS A 39 7.07 -3.38 -11.09
CA LYS A 39 6.20 -2.47 -10.31
C LYS A 39 5.97 -3.02 -8.91
N THR A 40 5.94 -2.13 -7.93
CA THR A 40 5.54 -2.43 -6.55
C THR A 40 4.44 -1.47 -6.12
N VAL A 41 3.71 -1.85 -5.08
CA VAL A 41 2.70 -1.00 -4.46
C VAL A 41 3.08 -0.79 -3.00
N THR A 42 2.80 0.37 -2.46
CA THR A 42 2.90 0.63 -1.02
C THR A 42 1.56 1.00 -0.46
N LEU A 43 1.27 0.55 0.75
CA LEU A 43 0.15 1.02 1.56
C LEU A 43 0.73 1.69 2.81
N ARG A 44 0.30 2.92 3.09
CA ARG A 44 0.76 3.71 4.23
C ARG A 44 -0.42 4.17 5.07
N ARG A 45 -0.30 4.04 6.39
CA ARG A 45 -1.21 4.63 7.38
C ARG A 45 -0.46 5.69 8.16
N SER A 46 -1.11 6.83 8.40
CA SER A 46 -0.61 7.92 9.24
C SER A 46 -1.52 8.14 10.44
N TRP A 47 -0.98 8.56 11.57
CA TRP A 47 -1.75 8.91 12.77
C TRP A 47 -0.94 9.83 13.67
N LYS A 48 -1.60 10.56 14.57
CA LYS A 48 -0.93 11.24 15.68
C LYS A 48 -0.90 10.32 16.90
N ASP A 49 0.25 10.21 17.54
CA ASP A 49 0.37 9.47 18.80
C ASP A 49 -0.09 10.30 20.01
N LYS A 50 -0.04 9.72 21.20
CA LYS A 50 -0.44 10.38 22.45
C LYS A 50 0.41 11.60 22.82
N GLN A 51 1.56 11.77 22.17
CA GLN A 51 2.50 12.88 22.36
C GLN A 51 2.33 13.96 21.28
N ASP A 52 1.23 13.90 20.51
CA ASP A 52 0.92 14.76 19.37
C ASP A 52 1.93 14.68 18.20
N VAL A 53 2.73 13.61 18.15
CA VAL A 53 3.71 13.38 17.08
C VAL A 53 3.07 12.59 15.95
N TRP A 54 3.23 13.09 14.72
CA TRP A 54 2.83 12.35 13.53
C TRP A 54 3.69 11.10 13.34
N ARG A 55 3.02 9.96 13.25
CA ARG A 55 3.60 8.65 12.94
C ARG A 55 3.02 8.15 11.62
N ASP A 56 3.80 7.30 10.97
CA ASP A 56 3.29 6.49 9.88
C ASP A 56 3.94 5.13 9.81
N GLU A 57 3.21 4.19 9.24
CA GLU A 57 3.67 2.84 8.91
C GLU A 57 3.45 2.63 7.41
N THR A 58 4.40 1.97 6.75
CA THR A 58 4.32 1.68 5.32
C THR A 58 4.65 0.22 5.09
N ILE A 59 3.78 -0.47 4.36
CA ILE A 59 4.02 -1.83 3.87
C ILE A 59 4.29 -1.79 2.36
N ASN A 60 5.37 -2.45 1.95
CA ASN A 60 5.71 -2.65 0.54
C ASN A 60 5.14 -3.98 0.07
N ILE A 61 4.33 -3.94 -0.99
CA ILE A 61 3.55 -5.06 -1.52
C ILE A 61 3.99 -5.35 -2.95
N ARG A 62 4.22 -6.63 -3.24
CA ARG A 62 4.50 -7.10 -4.60
C ARG A 62 3.20 -7.30 -5.37
N ARG A 63 3.27 -7.18 -6.70
CA ARG A 63 2.08 -7.29 -7.58
C ARG A 63 1.27 -8.56 -7.33
N GLN A 64 1.93 -9.71 -7.16
CA GLN A 64 1.27 -11.00 -6.99
C GLN A 64 0.54 -11.17 -5.65
N ASP A 65 0.84 -10.32 -4.66
CA ASP A 65 0.24 -10.41 -3.33
C ASP A 65 -1.01 -9.53 -3.20
N LEU A 66 -1.24 -8.59 -4.13
CA LEU A 66 -2.42 -7.72 -4.14
C LEU A 66 -3.75 -8.51 -4.16
N PRO A 67 -3.95 -9.54 -5.00
CA PRO A 67 -5.21 -10.30 -4.99
C PRO A 67 -5.42 -11.03 -3.67
N LYS A 68 -4.35 -11.56 -3.06
CA LYS A 68 -4.42 -12.26 -1.76
C LYS A 68 -4.83 -11.31 -0.65
N ILE A 69 -4.23 -10.12 -0.61
CA ILE A 69 -4.58 -9.07 0.35
C ILE A 69 -6.03 -8.64 0.16
N LEU A 70 -6.47 -8.42 -1.08
CA LEU A 70 -7.87 -8.05 -1.37
C LEU A 70 -8.85 -9.12 -0.85
N THR A 71 -8.58 -10.41 -1.09
CA THR A 71 -9.41 -11.50 -0.57
C THR A 71 -9.52 -11.47 0.95
N ILE A 72 -8.39 -11.34 1.65
CA ILE A 72 -8.37 -11.31 3.13
C ILE A 72 -9.09 -10.06 3.65
N VAL A 73 -8.84 -8.88 3.06
CA VAL A 73 -9.52 -7.63 3.44
C VAL A 73 -11.03 -7.75 3.27
N ASN A 74 -11.51 -8.33 2.16
CA ASN A 74 -12.93 -8.54 1.94
C ASN A 74 -13.54 -9.49 2.99
N GLN A 75 -12.84 -10.57 3.37
CA GLN A 75 -13.29 -11.47 4.43
C GLN A 75 -13.34 -10.76 5.79
N MET A 76 -12.32 -9.97 6.13
CA MET A 76 -12.29 -9.16 7.35
C MET A 76 -13.43 -8.13 7.38
N MET A 77 -13.71 -7.49 6.25
CA MET A 77 -14.83 -6.55 6.12
C MET A 77 -16.17 -7.24 6.33
N ASN A 78 -16.37 -8.41 5.73
CA ASN A 78 -17.59 -9.18 5.95
C ASN A 78 -17.76 -9.45 7.44
N GLU A 79 -16.74 -9.99 8.12
CA GLU A 79 -16.83 -10.29 9.55
C GLU A 79 -17.10 -9.04 10.40
N LEU A 80 -16.36 -7.95 10.18
CA LEU A 80 -16.48 -6.73 11.00
C LEU A 80 -17.80 -5.99 10.81
N TYR A 81 -18.44 -6.12 9.65
CA TYR A 81 -19.64 -5.36 9.30
C TYR A 81 -20.91 -6.23 9.16
N LEU A 82 -20.83 -7.57 9.24
CA LEU A 82 -22.01 -8.45 9.27
C LEU A 82 -22.60 -8.66 10.69
N VAL A 83 -21.93 -8.23 11.77
CA VAL A 83 -22.31 -8.58 13.16
C VAL A 83 -23.64 -7.97 13.64
N GLU A 84 -24.34 -7.15 12.85
CA GLU A 84 -25.57 -6.47 13.28
C GLU A 84 -26.89 -7.24 13.02
N LYS A 85 -26.90 -8.59 12.92
CA LYS A 85 -28.15 -9.31 12.62
C LYS A 85 -28.57 -10.47 13.53
N GLU A 86 -27.75 -10.89 14.49
CA GLU A 86 -28.09 -12.08 15.31
C GLU A 86 -28.47 -11.76 16.77
N GLU A 87 -28.30 -10.52 17.26
CA GLU A 87 -28.59 -10.18 18.68
C GLU A 87 -29.93 -9.43 18.93
N GLU A 88 -30.81 -9.25 17.93
CA GLU A 88 -32.14 -8.61 18.12
C GLU A 88 -33.33 -9.60 18.17
N ASN A 89 -33.09 -10.92 18.27
CA ASN A 89 -34.15 -11.95 18.30
C ASN A 89 -34.03 -12.97 19.44
N GLU A 90 -33.73 -12.53 20.66
CA GLU A 90 -34.06 -13.26 21.92
C GLU A 90 -34.73 -12.32 22.91
#